data_AF-A0AAG5DAB2-F1
#
_entry.id   AF-A0AAG5DAB2-F1
#
_cell.length_a   1.000
_cell.length_b   1.000
_cell.length_c   1.000
_cell.angle_alpha   90.00
_cell.angle_beta   90.00
_cell.angle_gamma   90.00
#
_symmetry.space_group_name_H-M   'P 1'
#
loop_
_entity.id
_entity.type
_entity.pdbx_description
1 polymer ?
#
loop_
_entity_poly.entity_id
_entity_poly.type
_entity_poly.pdbx_seq_one_letter_code
_entity_poly.pdbx_strand_id
1 'polypeptide(L)'
;MICLLYCTYDAMGLITANGVVDAGMYLPYLAPLENSLRAVVTSAVINCAKSTDDILRGIQNLEASCSVFPLMFQLCVMEYSLENCPAERFTSSLVCHLVKSGAPRC
;
A
#
# COMPACT_ATOMS: atom_id res chain seq x y z
N MET A 1 -10.63 5.49 9.73
CA MET A 1 -9.31 5.19 9.11
C MET A 1 -9.05 5.98 7.83
N ILE A 2 -10.01 6.09 6.90
CA ILE A 2 -9.82 6.79 5.61
C ILE A 2 -9.20 8.19 5.77
N CYS A 3 -9.85 9.07 6.54
CA CYS A 3 -9.34 10.42 6.79
C CYS A 3 -8.01 10.45 7.53
N LEU A 4 -7.79 9.55 8.51
CA LEU A 4 -6.52 9.48 9.23
C LEU A 4 -5.36 9.21 8.26
N LEU A 5 -5.54 8.23 7.36
CA LEU A 5 -4.51 7.87 6.41
C LEU A 5 -4.32 8.96 5.36
N TYR A 6 -5.42 9.55 4.86
CA TYR A 6 -5.36 10.70 3.96
C TYR A 6 -4.54 11.85 4.58
N CYS A 7 -4.88 12.28 5.80
CA CYS A 7 -4.16 13.36 6.49
C CYS A 7 -2.70 13.02 6.75
N THR A 8 -2.39 11.76 7.06
CA THR A 8 -1.00 11.32 7.27
C THR A 8 -0.19 11.43 5.98
N TYR A 9 -0.76 10.98 4.86
CA TYR A 9 -0.07 11.02 3.56
C TYR A 9 0.08 12.46 3.06
N ASP A 10 -0.94 13.28 3.27
CA ASP A 10 -0.91 14.70 2.92
C ASP A 10 0.16 15.45 3.74
N ALA A 11 0.21 15.23 5.05
CA ALA A 11 1.24 15.80 5.93
C ALA A 11 2.67 15.36 5.56
N MET A 12 2.82 14.17 4.97
CA MET A 12 4.09 13.65 4.45
C MET A 12 4.42 14.17 3.04
N GLY A 13 3.53 14.95 2.40
CA GLY A 13 3.70 15.44 1.03
C GLY A 13 3.58 14.34 -0.03
N LEU A 14 2.88 13.24 0.28
CA LEU A 14 2.69 12.11 -0.62
C LEU A 14 1.49 12.27 -1.55
N ILE A 15 0.62 13.25 -1.31
CA ILE A 15 -0.59 13.46 -2.10
C ILE A 15 -0.30 14.50 -3.18
N THR A 16 -0.51 14.10 -4.44
CA THR A 16 -0.44 15.01 -5.58
C THR A 16 -1.66 15.94 -5.62
N ALA A 17 -1.59 17.00 -6.44
CA ALA A 17 -2.74 17.89 -6.67
C ALA A 17 -4.01 17.17 -7.15
N ASN A 18 -3.87 16.00 -7.77
CA ASN A 18 -5.00 15.19 -8.25
C ASN A 18 -5.54 14.21 -7.19
N GLY A 19 -5.05 14.28 -5.95
CA GLY A 19 -5.53 13.43 -4.85
C GLY A 19 -5.03 11.98 -4.89
N VAL A 20 -4.02 11.68 -5.72
CA VAL A 20 -3.36 10.37 -5.80
C VAL A 20 -2.00 10.38 -5.09
N VAL A 21 -1.51 9.20 -4.74
CA VAL A 21 -0.21 9.02 -4.06
C VAL A 21 0.94 9.15 -5.06
N ASP A 22 1.89 10.03 -4.76
CA ASP A 22 3.17 10.13 -5.47
C ASP A 22 4.14 9.06 -4.94
N ALA A 23 4.34 8.02 -5.75
CA ALA A 23 5.29 6.96 -5.43
C ALA A 23 6.73 7.47 -5.29
N GLY A 24 7.14 8.46 -6.08
CA GLY A 24 8.49 9.04 -6.01
C GLY A 24 8.76 9.72 -4.67
N MET A 25 7.76 10.42 -4.13
CA MET A 25 7.83 11.03 -2.79
C MET A 25 7.72 10.00 -1.67
N TYR A 26 7.16 8.81 -1.94
CA TYR A 26 7.05 7.71 -0.98
C TYR A 26 8.40 7.04 -0.71
N LEU A 27 9.18 6.74 -1.75
CA LEU A 27 10.39 5.91 -1.65
C LEU A 27 11.42 6.39 -0.61
N PRO A 28 11.69 7.71 -0.42
CA PRO A 28 12.61 8.19 0.62
C PRO A 28 12.22 7.75 2.03
N TYR A 29 10.93 7.62 2.33
CA TYR A 29 10.45 7.16 3.64
C TYR A 29 10.74 5.68 3.92
N LEU A 30 11.15 4.91 2.90
CA LEU A 30 11.56 3.52 3.04
C LEU A 30 13.04 3.37 3.41
N ALA A 31 13.83 4.45 3.37
CA ALA A 31 15.27 4.39 3.65
C ALA A 31 15.64 3.72 4.99
N PRO A 32 14.90 3.93 6.09
CA PRO A 32 15.19 3.29 7.39
C PRO A 32 14.94 1.78 7.44
N LEU A 33 14.24 1.20 6.44
CA LEU A 33 13.99 -0.23 6.39
C LEU A 33 15.28 -1.00 6.04
N GLU A 34 15.39 -2.20 6.60
CA GLU A 34 16.44 -3.14 6.21
C GLU A 34 16.37 -3.50 4.72
N ASN A 35 17.51 -3.86 4.12
CA ASN A 35 17.64 -4.01 2.68
C ASN A 35 16.60 -4.94 2.04
N SER A 36 16.32 -6.11 2.62
CA SER A 36 15.36 -7.07 2.04
C SER A 36 13.91 -6.58 2.14
N LEU A 37 13.51 -6.00 3.28
CA LEU A 37 12.20 -5.37 3.43
C LEU A 37 12.05 -4.14 2.55
N ARG A 38 13.08 -3.28 2.48
CA ARG A 38 13.08 -2.09 1.64
C ARG A 38 12.87 -2.45 0.17
N ALA A 39 13.55 -3.49 -0.33
CA ALA A 39 13.40 -3.96 -1.70
C ALA A 39 11.98 -4.44 -2.02
N VAL A 40 11.37 -5.19 -1.10
CA VAL A 40 9.99 -5.69 -1.24
C VAL A 40 9.00 -4.53 -1.24
N VAL A 41 9.08 -3.64 -0.24
CA VAL A 41 8.15 -2.50 -0.13
C VAL A 41 8.34 -1.49 -1.26
N THR A 42 9.57 -1.30 -1.75
CA THR A 42 9.85 -0.47 -2.95
C THR A 42 9.15 -1.04 -4.18
N SER A 43 9.28 -2.36 -4.40
CA SER A 43 8.59 -3.05 -5.50
C SER A 43 7.07 -2.94 -5.36
N ALA A 44 6.55 -3.06 -4.14
CA ALA A 44 5.13 -2.90 -3.84
C ALA A 44 4.63 -1.50 -4.23
N VAL A 45 5.29 -0.44 -3.74
CA VAL A 45 4.93 0.96 -4.04
C VAL A 45 4.94 1.23 -5.54
N ILE A 46 5.98 0.78 -6.25
CA ILE A 46 6.10 0.96 -7.71
C ILE A 46 4.99 0.22 -8.46
N ASN A 47 4.65 -1.00 -8.05
CA ASN A 47 3.60 -1.78 -8.71
C ASN A 47 2.21 -1.22 -8.42
N CYS A 48 1.93 -0.82 -7.18
CA CYS A 48 0.65 -0.21 -6.82
C CYS A 48 0.41 1.14 -7.51
N ALA A 49 1.48 1.90 -7.79
CA ALA A 49 1.39 3.12 -8.58
C ALA A 49 0.91 2.86 -10.02
N LYS A 50 1.26 1.71 -10.61
CA LYS A 50 0.76 1.30 -11.93
C LYS A 50 -0.73 0.97 -11.91
N SER A 51 -1.28 0.64 -10.75
CA SER A 51 -2.71 0.32 -10.56
C SER A 51 -3.57 1.54 -10.21
N THR A 52 -3.04 2.77 -10.34
CA THR A 52 -3.74 4.02 -10.00
C THR A 52 -5.11 4.12 -10.67
N ASP A 53 -5.19 3.84 -11.98
CA ASP A 53 -6.45 3.94 -12.72
C ASP A 53 -7.50 2.92 -12.27
N ASP A 54 -7.06 1.71 -11.94
CA ASP A 54 -7.95 0.66 -11.43
C ASP A 54 -8.45 0.98 -10.01
N ILE A 55 -7.58 1.55 -9.16
CA ILE A 55 -7.96 2.04 -7.83
C ILE A 55 -8.99 3.16 -7.97
N LEU A 56 -8.74 4.17 -8.82
CA LEU A 56 -9.68 5.27 -9.05
C LEU A 56 -11.03 4.78 -9.54
N ARG A 57 -11.04 3.84 -10.49
CA ARG A 57 -12.27 3.22 -10.99
C ARG A 57 -13.03 2.47 -9.89
N GLY A 58 -12.32 1.79 -9.00
CA GLY A 58 -12.90 1.05 -7.88
C GLY A 58 -13.56 1.94 -6.82
N ILE A 59 -13.09 3.19 -6.66
CA ILE A 59 -13.58 4.11 -5.63
C ILE A 59 -14.50 5.22 -6.16
N GLN A 60 -14.72 5.31 -7.47
CA GLN A 60 -15.45 6.43 -8.11
C GLN A 60 -16.87 6.67 -7.55
N ASN A 61 -17.52 5.62 -7.03
CA ASN A 61 -18.88 5.67 -6.49
C ASN A 61 -18.92 5.62 -4.95
N LEU A 62 -17.77 5.73 -4.28
CA LEU A 62 -17.70 5.73 -2.83
C LEU A 62 -17.86 7.14 -2.29
N GLU A 63 -18.94 7.37 -1.57
CA GLU A 63 -19.14 8.61 -0.83
C GLU A 63 -18.37 8.55 0.49
N ALA A 64 -17.33 9.37 0.62
CA ALA A 64 -16.54 9.50 1.84
C ALA A 64 -16.14 10.96 2.07
N SER A 65 -15.99 11.35 3.33
CA SER A 65 -15.57 12.71 3.72
C SER A 65 -14.12 13.04 3.33
N CYS A 66 -13.31 12.02 3.07
CA CYS A 66 -11.92 12.16 2.61
C CYS A 66 -11.66 11.19 1.45
N SER A 67 -10.67 11.48 0.61
CA SER A 67 -10.29 10.59 -0.48
C SER A 67 -9.96 9.19 0.03
N VAL A 68 -10.60 8.17 -0.57
CA VAL A 68 -10.38 6.75 -0.28
C VAL A 68 -9.09 6.24 -0.94
N PHE A 69 -8.54 6.98 -1.89
CA PHE A 69 -7.40 6.55 -2.71
C PHE A 69 -6.18 6.14 -1.86
N PRO A 70 -5.70 6.91 -0.86
CA PRO A 70 -4.52 6.52 -0.09
C PRO A 70 -4.72 5.22 0.69
N LEU A 71 -5.95 4.93 1.13
CA LEU A 71 -6.28 3.67 1.80
C LEU A 71 -6.16 2.50 0.83
N MET A 72 -6.74 2.62 -0.35
CA MET A 72 -6.65 1.55 -1.37
C MET A 72 -5.22 1.34 -1.85
N PHE A 73 -4.47 2.43 -2.03
CA PHE A 73 -3.05 2.35 -2.36
C PHE A 73 -2.26 1.63 -1.27
N GLN A 74 -2.47 1.98 0.00
CA GLN A 74 -1.80 1.34 1.12
C GLN A 74 -2.16 -0.14 1.26
N LEU A 75 -3.43 -0.52 1.02
CA LEU A 75 -3.86 -1.91 0.99
C LEU A 75 -3.11 -2.70 -0.09
N CYS A 76 -2.99 -2.16 -1.30
CA CYS A 76 -2.20 -2.77 -2.36
C CYS A 76 -0.73 -2.97 -1.93
N VAL A 77 -0.12 -1.95 -1.32
CA VAL A 77 1.28 -2.04 -0.85
C VAL A 77 1.43 -3.15 0.20
N MET A 78 0.49 -3.25 1.14
CA MET A 78 0.51 -4.28 2.18
C MET A 78 0.30 -5.69 1.61
N GLU A 79 -0.66 -5.87 0.71
CA GLU A 79 -0.93 -7.15 0.05
C GLU A 79 0.31 -7.65 -0.69
N TYR A 80 0.88 -6.81 -1.57
CA TYR A 80 2.09 -7.16 -2.30
C TYR A 80 3.27 -7.46 -1.36
N SER A 81 3.41 -6.68 -0.28
CA SER A 81 4.49 -6.88 0.69
C SER A 81 4.35 -8.18 1.48
N LEU A 82 3.12 -8.61 1.77
CA LEU A 82 2.84 -9.88 2.46
C LEU A 82 3.11 -11.08 1.54
N GLU A 83 2.65 -11.02 0.30
CA GLU A 83 2.91 -12.05 -0.72
C GLU A 83 4.41 -12.26 -0.96
N ASN A 84 5.16 -11.15 -0.96
CA ASN A 84 6.61 -11.14 -1.23
C ASN A 84 7.45 -11.05 0.04
N CYS A 85 6.86 -11.32 1.21
CA CYS A 85 7.56 -11.21 2.50
C CYS A 85 8.82 -12.09 2.51
N PRO A 86 10.02 -11.53 2.79
CA PRO A 86 11.27 -12.29 2.84
C PRO A 86 11.21 -13.42 3.86
N ALA A 87 11.80 -14.57 3.54
CA ALA A 87 11.71 -15.77 4.37
C ALA A 87 12.26 -15.54 5.79
N GLU A 88 13.31 -14.73 5.92
CA GLU A 88 13.93 -14.37 7.19
C GLU A 88 13.05 -13.45 8.07
N ARG A 89 12.03 -12.82 7.50
CA ARG A 89 11.05 -11.97 8.21
C ARG A 89 9.67 -12.59 8.31
N PHE A 90 9.41 -13.67 7.55
CA PHE A 90 8.13 -14.35 7.57
C PHE A 90 7.92 -15.12 8.87
N THR A 91 6.82 -14.83 9.55
CA THR A 91 6.43 -15.58 10.75
C THR A 91 5.75 -16.89 10.33
N SER A 92 6.40 -18.02 10.62
CA SER A 92 5.84 -19.34 10.31
C SER A 92 4.68 -19.67 11.25
N SER A 93 3.46 -19.47 10.76
CA SER A 93 2.23 -19.86 11.46
C SER A 93 1.14 -20.21 10.44
N LEU A 94 0.18 -21.04 10.84
CA LEU A 94 -0.97 -21.38 9.98
C LEU A 94 -1.68 -20.12 9.48
N VAL A 95 -1.89 -19.13 10.36
CA VAL A 95 -2.54 -17.87 10.00
C VAL A 95 -1.73 -17.11 8.94
N CYS A 96 -0.42 -16.96 9.13
CA CYS A 96 0.43 -16.26 8.16
C CYS A 96 0.51 -16.99 6.82
N HIS A 97 0.51 -18.33 6.81
CA HIS A 97 0.46 -19.11 5.58
C HIS A 97 -0.86 -18.92 4.83
N LEU A 98 -2.00 -18.93 5.53
CA LEU A 98 -3.31 -18.71 4.92
C LEU A 98 -3.48 -17.29 4.37
N VAL A 99 -2.98 -16.28 5.10
CA VAL A 99 -2.96 -14.89 4.63
C VAL A 99 -2.09 -14.76 3.38
N LYS A 100 -0.87 -15.33 3.41
CA LYS A 100 0.07 -15.29 2.27
C LYS A 100 -0.44 -16.03 1.04
N SER A 101 -1.21 -17.12 1.21
CA SER A 101 -1.78 -17.87 0.09
C SER A 101 -2.98 -17.18 -0.58
N GLY A 102 -3.45 -16.07 -0.02
CA GLY A 102 -4.73 -15.45 -0.41
C GLY A 102 -5.88 -16.39 -0.06
N ALA A 103 -6.42 -16.27 1.15
CA ALA A 103 -7.69 -16.93 1.45
C ALA A 103 -8.72 -16.51 0.37
N PRO A 104 -9.51 -17.45 -0.19
CA PRO A 104 -10.53 -17.09 -1.18
C PRO A 104 -11.38 -15.95 -0.62
N ARG A 105 -11.59 -14.91 -1.44
CA ARG A 105 -12.29 -13.68 -1.07
C ARG A 105 -13.50 -14.02 -0.19
N CYS A 106 -13.48 -13.59 1.07
CA CYS A 106 -14.62 -13.65 1.96
C CYS A 106 -15.80 -12.88 1.35
#